data_AF-A0A519CVG3-F1
#
_entry.id   AF-A0A519CVG3-F1
#
_cell.length_a   1.000
_cell.length_b   1.000
_cell.length_c   1.000
_cell.angle_alpha   90.00
_cell.angle_beta   90.00
_cell.angle_gamma   90.00
#
_symmetry.space_group_name_H-M   'P 1'
#
loop_
_entity.id
_entity.type
_entity.pdbx_description
1 polymer ?
#
loop_
_entity_poly.entity_id
_entity_poly.type
_entity_poly.pdbx_seq_one_letter_code
_entity_poly.pdbx_strand_id
1 'polypeptide(L)'
;MTEYYKHLSLFWTDIIHLMSSKPQALTSIGPMRAFAANTKKITVELIDMNEDLLGFNQYITEYYKQLSDTWGIAQKKVNLKTPEIPQDVEQIESVKRIFIDIFDNDFTELFDSKKFGENYGNLVSKELELTKHWNNITNVILQSVNLPNKEEIDEVYKEIHSLKKRLTNLELELKKERRKNA
;
A
#
# COMPACT_ATOMS: atom_id res chain seq x y z
N MET A 1 6.75 19.66 -7.94
CA MET A 1 7.69 18.54 -7.67
C MET A 1 8.69 18.92 -6.59
N THR A 2 9.51 19.95 -6.77
CA THR A 2 10.55 20.37 -5.81
C THR A 2 10.01 20.78 -4.44
N GLU A 3 8.85 21.42 -4.38
CA GLU A 3 8.21 21.80 -3.10
C GLU A 3 7.66 20.60 -2.31
N TYR A 4 7.23 19.53 -2.97
CA TYR A 4 6.74 18.32 -2.30
C TYR A 4 7.88 17.59 -1.58
N TYR A 5 9.02 17.40 -2.27
CA TYR A 5 10.23 16.83 -1.66
C TYR A 5 10.79 17.73 -0.54
N LYS A 6 10.64 19.05 -0.66
CA LYS A 6 11.02 20.00 0.37
C LYS A 6 10.09 19.93 1.59
N HIS A 7 8.78 19.78 1.39
CA HIS A 7 7.83 19.61 2.51
C HIS A 7 8.02 18.27 3.21
N LEU A 8 8.25 17.19 2.46
CA LEU A 8 8.53 15.88 3.03
C LEU A 8 9.86 15.88 3.79
N SER A 9 10.91 16.51 3.25
CA SER A 9 12.19 16.63 3.94
C SER A 9 12.10 17.53 5.17
N LEU A 10 11.33 18.63 5.13
CA LEU A 10 11.07 19.49 6.28
C LEU A 10 10.28 18.75 7.36
N PHE A 11 9.27 17.96 7.00
CA PHE A 11 8.55 17.11 7.95
C PHE A 11 9.50 16.14 8.67
N TRP A 12 10.37 15.43 7.94
CA TRP A 12 11.36 14.52 8.54
C TRP A 12 12.42 15.27 9.35
N THR A 13 12.84 16.44 8.90
CA THR A 13 13.80 17.29 9.61
C THR A 13 13.22 17.83 10.91
N ASP A 14 11.93 18.21 10.92
CA ASP A 14 11.22 18.66 12.11
C ASP A 14 10.98 17.53 13.09
N ILE A 15 10.70 16.31 12.61
CA ILE A 15 10.67 15.10 13.44
C ILE A 15 12.05 14.86 14.06
N ILE A 16 13.15 14.95 13.28
CA ILE A 16 14.52 14.82 13.80
C ILE A 16 14.87 15.94 14.78
N HIS A 17 14.39 17.16 14.54
CA HIS A 17 14.64 18.29 15.42
C HIS A 17 13.85 18.17 16.73
N LEU A 18 12.59 17.71 16.68
CA LEU A 18 11.80 17.34 17.86
C LEU A 18 12.51 16.26 18.67
N MET A 19 13.06 15.23 18.00
CA MET A 19 13.85 14.15 18.61
C MET A 19 15.21 14.61 19.17
N SER A 20 15.85 15.63 18.57
CA SER A 20 17.16 16.15 19.01
C SER A 20 17.05 17.27 20.05
N SER A 21 15.88 17.89 20.18
CA SER A 21 15.60 18.94 21.16
C SER A 21 15.52 18.37 22.58
N LYS A 22 16.71 18.20 23.18
CA LYS A 22 17.00 17.90 24.59
C LYS A 22 16.21 16.75 25.24
N PRO A 23 16.74 15.51 25.15
CA PRO A 23 16.34 14.37 25.98
C PRO A 23 16.63 14.52 27.49
N GLN A 24 17.39 15.56 27.88
CA GLN A 24 17.99 15.69 29.22
C GLN A 24 17.05 16.29 30.28
N ALA A 25 15.92 16.89 29.88
CA ALA A 25 15.01 17.57 30.81
C ALA A 25 13.79 16.74 31.22
N LEU A 26 13.58 15.55 30.63
CA LEU A 26 12.40 14.73 30.89
C LEU A 26 12.82 13.31 31.27
N THR A 27 13.30 13.18 32.50
CA THR A 27 13.49 11.91 33.21
C THR A 27 12.16 11.25 33.60
N SER A 28 11.10 11.34 32.79
CA SER A 28 9.84 10.60 32.95
C SER A 28 9.85 9.30 32.13
N ILE A 29 10.78 8.43 32.53
CA ILE A 29 10.75 6.96 32.64
C ILE A 29 9.69 6.22 31.79
N GLY A 30 10.15 5.56 30.71
CA GLY A 30 9.45 4.46 30.01
C GLY A 30 9.39 4.68 28.50
N PRO A 31 8.29 5.24 27.95
CA PRO A 31 8.07 5.31 26.50
C PRO A 31 9.10 6.09 25.70
N MET A 32 9.52 7.28 26.18
CA MET A 32 10.49 8.11 25.45
C MET A 32 11.89 7.50 25.39
N ARG A 33 12.26 6.68 26.40
CA ARG A 33 13.52 5.94 26.40
C ARG A 33 13.46 4.72 25.48
N ALA A 34 12.34 4.00 25.46
CA ALA A 34 12.10 2.90 24.52
C ALA A 34 12.10 3.42 23.07
N PHE A 35 11.44 4.56 22.83
CA PHE A 35 11.45 5.25 21.55
C PHE A 35 12.86 5.67 21.13
N ALA A 36 13.64 6.34 22.00
CA ALA A 36 15.02 6.73 21.71
C ALA A 36 15.93 5.52 21.41
N ALA A 37 15.73 4.38 22.10
CA ALA A 37 16.44 3.14 21.82
C ALA A 37 16.03 2.54 20.45
N ASN A 38 14.76 2.68 20.08
CA ASN A 38 14.20 2.19 18.84
C ASN A 38 14.37 3.15 17.65
N THR A 39 14.80 4.40 17.88
CA THR A 39 15.00 5.41 16.83
C THR A 39 15.93 4.91 15.74
N LYS A 40 17.00 4.16 16.09
CA LYS A 40 17.88 3.55 15.09
C LYS A 40 17.13 2.61 14.15
N LYS A 41 16.19 1.81 14.66
CA LYS A 41 15.38 0.90 13.85
C LYS A 41 14.44 1.67 12.92
N ILE A 42 13.79 2.72 13.44
CA ILE A 42 12.95 3.62 12.63
C ILE A 42 13.77 4.29 11.52
N THR A 43 14.97 4.78 11.83
CA THR A 43 15.85 5.42 10.83
C THR A 43 16.27 4.45 9.73
N VAL A 44 16.58 3.20 10.07
CA VAL A 44 16.91 2.17 9.06
C VAL A 44 15.71 1.90 8.15
N GLU A 45 14.52 1.67 8.73
CA GLU A 45 13.29 1.47 7.94
C GLU A 45 13.00 2.67 7.01
N LEU A 46 13.28 3.90 7.45
CA LEU A 46 13.11 5.11 6.62
C LEU A 46 14.11 5.21 5.48
N ILE A 47 15.35 4.76 5.69
CA ILE A 47 16.37 4.72 4.64
C ILE A 47 15.96 3.71 3.57
N ASP A 48 15.57 2.51 3.99
CA ASP A 48 15.15 1.43 3.09
C ASP A 48 13.85 1.82 2.34
N MET A 49 12.89 2.40 3.05
CA MET A 49 11.65 2.94 2.45
C MET A 49 11.94 4.01 1.39
N ASN A 50 12.97 4.83 1.58
CA ASN A 50 13.35 5.83 0.58
C ASN A 50 13.92 5.19 -0.70
N GLU A 51 14.68 4.09 -0.59
CA GLU A 51 15.15 3.33 -1.75
C GLU A 51 13.97 2.72 -2.53
N ASP A 52 13.01 2.12 -1.80
CA ASP A 52 11.81 1.57 -2.43
C ASP A 52 10.89 2.65 -3.03
N LEU A 53 10.83 3.84 -2.44
CA LEU A 53 10.11 4.99 -3.00
C LEU A 53 10.69 5.42 -4.34
N LEU A 54 12.02 5.39 -4.50
CA LEU A 54 12.66 5.69 -5.78
C LEU A 54 12.29 4.64 -6.83
N GLY A 55 12.33 3.36 -6.47
CA GLY A 55 11.89 2.27 -7.35
C GLY A 55 10.42 2.39 -7.74
N PHE A 56 9.54 2.64 -6.76
CA PHE A 56 8.12 2.88 -7.01
C PHE A 56 7.89 4.04 -7.99
N ASN A 57 8.56 5.18 -7.77
CA ASN A 57 8.46 6.34 -8.65
C ASN A 57 8.93 6.06 -10.07
N GLN A 58 9.96 5.23 -10.24
CA GLN A 58 10.41 4.80 -11.56
C GLN A 58 9.34 3.97 -12.28
N TYR A 59 8.81 2.93 -11.61
CA TYR A 59 7.86 2.02 -12.25
C TYR A 59 6.48 2.66 -12.50
N ILE A 60 6.01 3.55 -11.61
CA ILE A 60 4.76 4.28 -11.82
C ILE A 60 4.88 5.28 -12.97
N THR A 61 6.04 5.91 -13.14
CA THR A 61 6.30 6.82 -14.26
C THR A 61 6.29 6.05 -15.59
N GLU A 62 6.96 4.90 -15.65
CA GLU A 62 6.96 4.06 -16.85
C GLU A 62 5.56 3.48 -17.13
N TYR A 63 4.78 3.14 -16.11
CA TYR A 63 3.40 2.68 -16.24
C TYR A 63 2.52 3.74 -16.93
N TYR A 64 2.54 4.98 -16.43
CA TYR A 64 1.77 6.08 -17.04
C TYR A 64 2.27 6.42 -18.44
N LYS A 65 3.59 6.36 -18.66
CA LYS A 65 4.17 6.58 -19.98
C LYS A 65 3.65 5.55 -20.99
N GLN A 66 3.65 4.27 -20.63
CA GLN A 66 3.14 3.20 -21.49
C GLN A 66 1.66 3.42 -21.87
N LEU A 67 0.81 3.77 -20.89
CA LEU A 67 -0.59 4.11 -21.16
C LEU A 67 -0.75 5.33 -22.07
N SER A 68 0.02 6.39 -21.81
CA SER A 68 -0.02 7.63 -22.58
C SER A 68 0.46 7.43 -24.03
N ASP A 69 1.51 6.63 -24.22
CA ASP A 69 2.05 6.31 -25.54
C ASP A 69 1.01 5.51 -26.35
N THR A 70 0.42 4.47 -25.75
CA THR A 70 -0.66 3.69 -26.38
C THR A 70 -1.88 4.54 -26.70
N TRP A 71 -2.32 5.39 -25.78
CA TRP A 71 -3.40 6.35 -26.03
C TRP A 71 -3.09 7.25 -27.23
N GLY A 72 -1.87 7.80 -27.29
CA GLY A 72 -1.44 8.66 -28.38
C GLY A 72 -1.41 7.94 -29.74
N ILE A 73 -1.02 6.67 -29.76
CA ILE A 73 -1.02 5.83 -30.97
C ILE A 73 -2.45 5.53 -31.41
N ALA A 74 -3.32 5.07 -30.50
CA ALA A 74 -4.71 4.76 -30.77
C ALA A 74 -5.47 5.99 -31.28
N GLN A 75 -5.31 7.15 -30.62
CA GLN A 75 -5.93 8.40 -31.05
C GLN A 75 -5.49 8.81 -32.46
N LYS A 76 -4.21 8.65 -32.81
CA LYS A 76 -3.72 8.92 -34.17
C LYS A 76 -4.40 8.00 -35.19
N LYS A 77 -4.54 6.71 -34.90
CA LYS A 77 -5.23 5.75 -35.77
C LYS A 77 -6.70 6.13 -35.97
N VAL A 78 -7.41 6.55 -34.92
CA VAL A 78 -8.80 7.03 -35.01
C VAL A 78 -8.89 8.27 -35.90
N ASN A 79 -8.00 9.25 -35.69
CA ASN A 79 -8.00 10.48 -36.47
C ASN A 79 -7.72 10.25 -37.97
N LEU A 80 -6.96 9.20 -38.31
CA LEU A 80 -6.70 8.82 -39.70
C LEU A 80 -7.91 8.16 -40.37
N LYS A 81 -8.66 7.32 -39.64
CA LYS A 81 -9.84 6.61 -40.18
C LYS A 81 -11.12 7.44 -40.18
N THR A 82 -11.27 8.38 -39.25
CA THR A 82 -12.49 9.18 -39.09
C THR A 82 -12.91 9.93 -40.37
N PRO A 83 -11.99 10.56 -41.15
CA PRO A 83 -12.34 11.25 -42.39
C PRO A 83 -12.86 10.33 -43.50
N GLU A 84 -12.58 9.02 -43.45
CA GLU A 84 -13.02 8.04 -44.46
C GLU A 84 -14.48 7.60 -44.25
N ILE A 85 -15.10 7.99 -43.12
CA ILE A 85 -16.46 7.62 -42.77
C ILE A 85 -17.46 8.53 -43.50
N PRO A 86 -18.46 7.97 -44.20
CA PRO A 86 -19.55 8.73 -44.81
C PRO A 86 -20.23 9.65 -43.80
N GLN A 87 -20.51 10.89 -44.21
CA GLN A 87 -21.22 11.89 -43.39
C GLN A 87 -22.74 11.68 -43.50
N ASP A 88 -23.22 10.53 -43.03
CA ASP A 88 -24.62 10.15 -43.05
C ASP A 88 -25.21 10.04 -41.62
N VAL A 89 -26.45 9.55 -41.52
CA VAL A 89 -27.15 9.41 -40.24
C VAL A 89 -26.45 8.41 -39.30
N GLU A 90 -25.67 7.47 -39.84
CA GLU A 90 -24.95 6.44 -39.09
C GLU A 90 -23.49 6.83 -38.76
N GLN A 91 -23.03 8.00 -39.21
CA GLN A 91 -21.66 8.47 -39.04
C GLN A 91 -21.18 8.37 -37.59
N ILE A 92 -21.98 8.87 -36.63
CA ILE A 92 -21.58 8.91 -35.21
C ILE A 92 -21.38 7.48 -34.68
N GLU A 93 -22.23 6.55 -35.08
CA GLU A 93 -22.14 5.16 -34.62
C GLU A 93 -20.94 4.45 -35.27
N SER A 94 -20.67 4.75 -36.53
CA SER A 94 -19.49 4.25 -37.24
C SER A 94 -18.19 4.77 -36.63
N VAL A 95 -18.13 6.06 -36.26
CA VAL A 95 -16.98 6.65 -35.55
C VAL A 95 -16.76 5.95 -34.20
N LYS A 96 -17.83 5.72 -33.43
CA LYS A 96 -17.73 5.04 -32.12
C LYS A 96 -17.18 3.62 -32.26
N ARG A 97 -17.65 2.84 -33.23
CA ARG A 97 -17.14 1.47 -33.46
C ARG A 97 -15.66 1.49 -33.79
N ILE A 98 -15.23 2.37 -34.71
CA ILE A 98 -13.81 2.51 -35.04
C ILE A 98 -12.98 2.94 -33.83
N PHE A 99 -13.50 3.86 -33.01
CA PHE A 99 -12.86 4.26 -31.77
C PHE A 99 -12.69 3.07 -30.83
N ILE A 100 -13.78 2.35 -30.53
CA ILE A 100 -13.75 1.20 -29.63
C ILE A 100 -12.81 0.13 -30.17
N ASP A 101 -12.93 -0.27 -31.43
CA ASP A 101 -12.10 -1.31 -32.04
C ASP A 101 -10.62 -0.96 -31.98
N ILE A 102 -10.24 0.29 -32.27
CA ILE A 102 -8.83 0.70 -32.23
C ILE A 102 -8.31 0.69 -30.80
N PHE A 103 -9.05 1.28 -29.86
CA PHE A 103 -8.61 1.37 -28.47
C PHE A 103 -8.57 -0.02 -27.82
N ASP A 104 -9.56 -0.87 -28.05
CA ASP A 104 -9.61 -2.22 -27.50
C ASP A 104 -8.43 -3.06 -27.99
N ASN A 105 -8.14 -3.02 -29.30
CA ASN A 105 -7.00 -3.75 -29.86
C ASN A 105 -5.65 -3.23 -29.32
N ASP A 106 -5.42 -1.91 -29.35
CA ASP A 106 -4.14 -1.32 -28.94
C ASP A 106 -3.87 -1.49 -27.44
N PHE A 107 -4.92 -1.40 -26.59
CA PHE A 107 -4.78 -1.64 -25.16
C PHE A 107 -4.70 -3.13 -24.82
N THR A 108 -5.39 -4.00 -25.55
CA THR A 108 -5.20 -5.46 -25.41
C THR A 108 -3.74 -5.84 -25.70
N GLU A 109 -3.17 -5.34 -26.80
CA GLU A 109 -1.75 -5.58 -27.11
C GLU A 109 -0.81 -5.03 -26.04
N LEU A 110 -1.10 -3.83 -25.49
CA LEU A 110 -0.33 -3.28 -24.37
C LEU A 110 -0.38 -4.20 -23.15
N PHE A 111 -1.57 -4.63 -22.74
CA PHE A 111 -1.76 -5.42 -21.53
C PHE A 111 -1.23 -6.85 -21.65
N ASP A 112 -1.28 -7.43 -22.85
CA ASP A 112 -0.64 -8.72 -23.16
C ASP A 112 0.88 -8.61 -23.28
N SER A 113 1.42 -7.38 -23.38
CA SER A 113 2.85 -7.18 -23.51
C SER A 113 3.59 -7.57 -22.22
N LYS A 114 4.61 -8.41 -22.38
CA LYS A 114 5.49 -8.81 -21.27
C LYS A 114 6.11 -7.59 -20.57
N LYS A 115 6.49 -6.56 -21.33
CA LYS A 115 7.10 -5.34 -20.79
C LYS A 115 6.15 -4.59 -19.84
N PHE A 116 4.88 -4.46 -20.22
CA PHE A 116 3.88 -3.83 -19.35
C PHE A 116 3.65 -4.66 -18.09
N GLY A 117 3.45 -5.97 -18.25
CA GLY A 117 3.26 -6.90 -17.13
C GLY A 117 4.44 -6.89 -16.14
N GLU A 118 5.68 -6.89 -16.63
CA GLU A 118 6.88 -6.79 -15.79
C GLU A 118 6.96 -5.44 -15.05
N ASN A 119 6.67 -4.33 -15.72
CA ASN A 119 6.68 -3.02 -15.09
C ASN A 119 5.60 -2.90 -14.01
N TYR A 120 4.38 -3.35 -14.30
CA TYR A 120 3.28 -3.36 -13.34
C TYR A 120 3.55 -4.30 -12.15
N GLY A 121 4.09 -5.49 -12.40
CA GLY A 121 4.49 -6.42 -11.34
C GLY A 121 5.54 -5.83 -10.41
N ASN A 122 6.54 -5.14 -10.96
CA ASN A 122 7.55 -4.44 -10.17
C ASN A 122 6.98 -3.24 -9.39
N LEU A 123 6.04 -2.49 -9.98
CA LEU A 123 5.34 -1.41 -9.31
C LEU A 123 4.60 -1.90 -8.07
N VAL A 124 3.77 -2.94 -8.22
CA VAL A 124 3.01 -3.54 -7.12
C VAL A 124 3.95 -4.13 -6.07
N SER A 125 5.03 -4.78 -6.50
CA SER A 125 6.05 -5.30 -5.58
C SER A 125 6.64 -4.19 -4.70
N LYS A 126 7.01 -3.04 -5.28
CA LYS A 126 7.51 -1.89 -4.53
C LYS A 126 6.46 -1.25 -3.62
N GLU A 127 5.20 -1.18 -4.04
CA GLU A 127 4.09 -0.74 -3.18
C GLU A 127 3.94 -1.63 -1.93
N LEU A 128 4.08 -2.95 -2.10
CA LEU A 128 4.02 -3.91 -1.00
C LEU A 128 5.20 -3.73 -0.03
N GLU A 129 6.42 -3.54 -0.53
CA GLU A 129 7.58 -3.27 0.34
C GLU A 129 7.43 -1.96 1.12
N LEU A 130 6.96 -0.88 0.46
CA LEU A 130 6.65 0.39 1.14
C LEU A 130 5.62 0.22 2.25
N THR A 131 4.59 -0.59 2.00
CA THR A 131 3.56 -0.90 3.00
C THR A 131 4.15 -1.68 4.19
N LYS A 132 5.07 -2.62 3.93
CA LYS A 132 5.77 -3.36 4.99
C LYS A 132 6.63 -2.43 5.84
N HIS A 133 7.44 -1.56 5.23
CA HIS A 133 8.24 -0.58 5.97
C HIS A 133 7.38 0.32 6.85
N TRP A 134 6.25 0.80 6.32
CA TRP A 134 5.30 1.59 7.10
C TRP A 134 4.70 0.82 8.28
N ASN A 135 4.33 -0.46 8.08
CA ASN A 135 3.83 -1.32 9.15
C ASN A 135 4.90 -1.57 10.22
N ASN A 136 6.16 -1.80 9.82
CA ASN A 136 7.28 -1.99 10.75
C ASN A 136 7.51 -0.75 11.61
N ILE A 137 7.55 0.44 11.00
CA ILE A 137 7.66 1.72 11.71
C ILE A 137 6.50 1.88 12.69
N THR A 138 5.27 1.63 12.26
CA THR A 138 4.07 1.73 13.10
C THR A 138 4.16 0.78 14.30
N ASN A 139 4.56 -0.47 14.08
CA ASN A 139 4.72 -1.46 15.15
C ASN A 139 5.78 -1.02 16.17
N VAL A 140 6.91 -0.50 15.70
CA VAL A 140 7.97 0.01 16.58
C VAL A 140 7.50 1.22 17.40
N ILE A 141 6.72 2.12 16.80
CA ILE A 141 6.13 3.26 17.50
C ILE A 141 5.14 2.78 18.57
N LEU A 142 4.20 1.90 18.22
CA LEU A 142 3.19 1.36 19.13
C LEU A 142 3.84 0.66 20.33
N GLN A 143 4.82 -0.22 20.09
CA GLN A 143 5.58 -0.87 21.16
C GLN A 143 6.34 0.14 22.03
N SER A 144 6.88 1.20 21.44
CA SER A 144 7.59 2.24 22.19
C SER A 144 6.67 3.01 23.14
N VAL A 145 5.36 3.08 22.87
CA VAL A 145 4.36 3.70 23.75
C VAL A 145 3.52 2.70 24.54
N ASN A 146 3.93 1.42 24.59
CA ASN A 146 3.20 0.32 25.21
C ASN A 146 1.76 0.16 24.69
N LEU A 147 1.50 0.54 23.43
CA LEU A 147 0.23 0.25 22.76
C LEU A 147 0.37 -1.05 21.98
N PRO A 148 -0.66 -1.91 22.00
CA PRO A 148 -0.61 -3.17 21.27
C PRO A 148 -0.69 -2.92 19.76
N ASN A 149 0.09 -3.68 19.00
CA ASN A 149 0.00 -3.68 17.55
C ASN A 149 -1.11 -4.63 17.05
N LYS A 150 -1.40 -4.58 15.75
CA LYS A 150 -2.51 -5.36 15.16
C LYS A 150 -2.34 -6.87 15.38
N GLU A 151 -1.13 -7.39 15.29
CA GLU A 151 -0.83 -8.82 15.46
C GLU A 151 -1.07 -9.27 16.90
N GLU A 152 -0.62 -8.47 17.87
CA GLU A 152 -0.86 -8.69 19.31
C GLU A 152 -2.36 -8.66 19.64
N ILE A 153 -3.12 -7.72 19.04
CA ILE A 153 -4.57 -7.66 19.20
C ILE A 153 -5.24 -8.92 18.63
N ASP A 154 -4.86 -9.33 17.42
CA ASP A 154 -5.40 -10.51 16.75
C ASP A 154 -5.10 -11.80 17.53
N GLU A 155 -3.92 -11.91 18.12
CA GLU A 155 -3.54 -13.03 18.99
C GLU A 155 -4.40 -13.08 20.24
N VAL A 156 -4.59 -11.95 20.94
CA VAL A 156 -5.48 -11.84 22.10
C VAL A 156 -6.91 -12.26 21.72
N TYR A 157 -7.41 -11.85 20.56
CA TYR A 157 -8.74 -12.28 20.09
C TYR A 157 -8.83 -13.79 19.86
N LYS A 158 -7.81 -14.40 19.25
CA LYS A 158 -7.74 -15.86 19.05
C LYS A 158 -7.70 -16.62 20.38
N GLU A 159 -6.92 -16.13 21.34
CA GLU A 159 -6.86 -16.72 22.68
C GLU A 159 -8.20 -16.61 23.41
N ILE A 160 -8.84 -15.45 23.39
CA ILE A 160 -10.18 -15.25 23.98
C ILE A 160 -11.19 -16.21 23.35
N HIS A 161 -11.16 -16.38 22.02
CA HIS A 161 -12.02 -17.35 21.35
C HIS A 161 -11.73 -18.79 21.82
N SER A 162 -10.46 -19.17 21.90
CA SER A 162 -10.05 -20.50 22.37
C SER A 162 -10.49 -20.77 23.82
N LEU A 163 -10.33 -19.78 24.70
CA LEU A 163 -10.76 -19.84 26.09
C LEU A 163 -12.28 -19.97 26.22
N LYS A 164 -13.06 -19.17 25.47
CA LYS A 164 -14.52 -19.29 25.42
C LYS A 164 -14.94 -20.70 25.02
N LYS A 165 -14.31 -21.29 23.99
CA LYS A 165 -14.60 -22.67 23.55
C LYS A 165 -14.30 -23.70 24.64
N ARG A 166 -13.17 -23.57 25.33
CA ARG A 166 -12.79 -24.46 26.45
C ARG A 166 -13.78 -24.35 27.61
N LEU A 167 -14.18 -23.12 27.97
CA LEU A 167 -15.16 -22.87 29.02
C LEU A 167 -16.51 -23.54 28.69
N THR A 168 -17.03 -23.33 27.47
CA THR A 168 -18.28 -23.97 27.03
C THR A 168 -18.22 -25.50 27.10
N ASN A 169 -17.09 -26.09 26.70
CA ASN A 169 -16.91 -27.55 26.78
C ASN A 169 -16.92 -28.05 28.23
N LEU A 170 -16.20 -27.37 29.13
CA LEU A 170 -16.18 -27.71 30.55
C LEU A 170 -17.56 -27.55 31.20
N GLU A 171 -18.31 -26.50 30.86
CA GLU A 171 -19.69 -26.32 31.33
C GLU A 171 -20.62 -27.44 30.88
N LEU A 172 -20.44 -27.94 29.65
CA LEU A 172 -21.19 -29.08 29.12
C LEU A 172 -20.82 -30.39 29.81
N GLU A 173 -19.54 -30.64 30.04
CA GLU A 173 -19.06 -31.82 30.79
C GLU A 173 -19.60 -31.81 32.23
N LEU A 174 -19.51 -30.68 32.91
CA LEU A 174 -20.02 -30.51 34.27
C LEU A 174 -21.54 -30.73 34.35
N LYS A 175 -22.30 -30.26 33.35
CA LYS A 175 -23.74 -30.54 33.24
C LYS A 175 -24.02 -32.04 33.01
N LYS A 176 -23.20 -32.74 32.22
CA LYS A 176 -23.34 -34.19 31.99
C LYS A 176 -23.04 -35.00 33.24
N GLU A 177 -21.97 -34.67 33.95
CA GLU A 177 -21.60 -35.35 35.21
C GLU A 177 -22.65 -35.13 36.30
N ARG A 178 -23.18 -33.91 36.43
CA ARG A 178 -24.31 -33.64 37.34
C ARG A 178 -25.57 -34.44 37.03
N ARG A 179 -25.83 -34.77 35.76
CA ARG A 179 -26.97 -35.61 35.33
C ARG A 179 -26.74 -37.11 35.53
N LYS A 180 -25.49 -37.57 35.60
CA LYS A 180 -25.15 -38.97 35.89
C LYS A 180 -25.20 -39.29 37.39
N ASN A 181 -24.96 -38.28 38.23
CA ASN A 181 -24.92 -38.40 39.68
C ASN A 181 -26.25 -38.02 40.37
N ALA A 182 -27.32 -37.82 39.59
CA ALA A 182 -28.69 -37.56 40.06
C ALA A 182 -29.60 -38.71 39.60
#